data_AF-A0A1F2YA36-F1
#
_entry.id   AF-A0A1F2YA36-F1
#
_cell.length_a   1.000
_cell.length_b   1.000
_cell.length_c   1.000
_cell.angle_alpha   90.00
_cell.angle_beta   90.00
_cell.angle_gamma   90.00
#
_symmetry.space_group_name_H-M   'P 1'
#
loop_
_entity.id
_entity.type
_entity.pdbx_description
1 polymer ?
#
loop_
_entity_poly.entity_id
_entity_poly.type
_entity_poly.pdbx_seq_one_letter_code
_entity_poly.pdbx_strand_id
1 'polypeptide(L)'
;MAKSYVRLTQPLVRDGDRRTGTLRPATWDEALDRAATGFQAAIDAHGPTTFGLFSCSKATNELNFMTQKFARVVIGSNNVDSCNRT
;
A
#
# COMPACT_ATOMS: atom_id res chain seq x y z
N MET A 1 -9.80 -2.83 -30.40
CA MET A 1 -8.37 -2.55 -30.16
C MET A 1 -7.96 -3.19 -28.85
N ALA A 2 -6.90 -4.01 -28.82
CA ALA A 2 -6.37 -4.55 -27.57
C ALA A 2 -5.75 -3.41 -26.74
N LYS A 3 -6.04 -3.34 -25.44
CA LYS A 3 -5.39 -2.38 -24.54
C LYS A 3 -3.91 -2.76 -24.41
N SER A 4 -3.02 -1.84 -24.76
CA SER A 4 -1.59 -1.96 -24.41
C SER A 4 -1.43 -1.56 -22.94
N TYR A 5 -1.10 -2.53 -22.08
CA TYR A 5 -0.74 -2.27 -20.69
C TYR A 5 0.77 -2.16 -20.60
N VAL A 6 1.27 -0.95 -20.41
CA VAL A 6 2.70 -0.71 -20.21
C VAL A 6 3.07 -1.11 -18.77
N ARG A 7 4.14 -1.90 -18.64
CA ARG A 7 4.67 -2.30 -17.33
C ARG A 7 5.25 -1.08 -16.61
N LEU A 8 4.83 -0.85 -15.37
CA LEU A 8 5.47 0.12 -14.49
C LEU A 8 6.84 -0.42 -14.02
N THR A 9 7.88 0.41 -14.09
CA THR A 9 9.27 0.03 -13.81
C THR A 9 9.91 0.81 -12.68
N GLN A 10 9.24 1.82 -12.13
CA GLN A 10 9.74 2.64 -11.03
C GLN A 10 8.58 3.09 -10.13
N PRO A 11 8.84 3.39 -8.84
CA PRO A 11 7.86 4.01 -7.96
C PRO A 11 7.34 5.34 -8.52
N LEU A 12 6.08 5.65 -8.22
CA LEU A 12 5.45 6.92 -8.56
C LEU A 12 4.86 7.54 -7.30
N VAL A 13 5.21 8.79 -7.03
CA VAL A 13 4.69 9.58 -5.90
C VAL A 13 3.78 10.68 -6.43
N ARG A 14 2.71 10.97 -5.68
CA ARG A 14 1.80 12.07 -5.98
C ARG A 14 2.26 13.35 -5.28
N ASP A 15 2.39 14.42 -6.04
CA ASP A 15 2.68 15.75 -5.51
C ASP A 15 1.48 16.33 -4.73
N GLY A 16 1.78 17.24 -3.79
CA GLY A 16 0.91 17.62 -2.67
C GLY A 16 -0.46 18.20 -3.02
N ASP A 17 -0.72 18.54 -4.28
CA ASP A 17 -2.05 18.91 -4.73
C ASP A 17 -2.89 17.65 -5.04
N ARG A 18 -3.77 17.30 -4.10
CA ARG A 18 -4.72 16.19 -4.26
C ARG A 18 -5.76 16.40 -5.38
N ARG A 19 -5.93 17.64 -5.88
CA ARG A 19 -6.89 17.96 -6.94
C ARG A 19 -6.30 17.76 -8.34
N THR A 20 -5.04 18.13 -8.57
CA THR A 20 -4.35 17.87 -9.85
C THR A 20 -3.68 16.50 -9.87
N GLY A 21 -3.12 16.08 -8.72
CA GLY A 21 -2.72 14.71 -8.45
C GLY A 21 -1.73 14.12 -9.45
N THR A 22 -0.82 14.90 -10.01
CA THR A 22 0.16 14.36 -10.96
C THR A 22 1.08 13.36 -10.27
N LEU A 23 1.24 12.19 -10.90
CA LEU A 23 2.20 11.17 -10.49
C LEU A 23 3.54 11.47 -11.15
N ARG A 24 4.61 11.49 -10.36
CA ARG A 24 5.97 11.61 -10.85
C ARG A 24 6.84 10.42 -10.42
N PRO A 25 7.88 10.08 -11.19
CA PRO A 25 8.91 9.12 -10.76
C PRO A 25 9.49 9.46 -9.38
N ALA A 26 9.81 8.42 -8.62
CA ALA A 26 10.47 8.51 -7.32
C ALA A 26 11.46 7.35 -7.14
N THR A 27 12.40 7.52 -6.21
CA THR A 27 13.25 6.42 -5.75
C THR A 27 12.45 5.49 -4.82
N TRP A 28 12.98 4.30 -4.57
CA TRP A 28 12.40 3.39 -3.58
C TRP A 28 12.39 4.00 -2.18
N ASP A 29 13.49 4.63 -1.77
CA ASP A 29 13.61 5.26 -0.45
C ASP A 29 12.54 6.35 -0.26
N GLU A 30 12.39 7.26 -1.23
CA GLU A 30 11.38 8.32 -1.17
C GLU A 30 9.95 7.75 -1.07
N ALA A 31 9.64 6.74 -1.91
CA ALA A 31 8.32 6.15 -1.96
C ALA A 31 7.97 5.41 -0.66
N LEU A 32 8.92 4.66 -0.10
CA LEU A 32 8.74 3.91 1.15
C LEU A 32 8.66 4.85 2.35
N ASP A 33 9.52 5.85 2.44
CA ASP A 33 9.49 6.86 3.52
C ASP A 33 8.16 7.61 3.54
N ARG A 34 7.66 7.99 2.36
CA ARG A 34 6.38 8.68 2.24
C ARG A 34 5.20 7.79 2.66
N ALA A 35 5.22 6.51 2.29
CA ALA A 35 4.19 5.56 2.72
C ALA A 35 4.22 5.34 4.24
N ALA A 36 5.40 5.08 4.80
CA ALA A 36 5.61 4.88 6.23
C ALA A 36 5.18 6.11 7.05
N THR A 37 5.59 7.31 6.62
CA THR A 37 5.20 8.57 7.27
C THR A 37 3.68 8.76 7.27
N GLY A 38 3.01 8.45 6.15
CA GLY A 38 1.55 8.54 6.06
C GLY A 38 0.84 7.53 6.96
N PHE A 39 1.32 6.29 7.03
CA PHE A 39 0.77 5.27 7.92
C PHE A 39 0.94 5.67 9.39
N GLN A 40 2.15 6.08 9.79
CA GLN A 40 2.44 6.49 11.16
C GLN A 40 1.57 7.67 11.58
N ALA A 41 1.47 8.71 10.75
CA ALA A 41 0.64 9.88 11.06
C ALA A 41 -0.84 9.54 11.23
N ALA A 42 -1.39 8.63 10.42
CA ALA A 42 -2.76 8.17 10.57
C ALA A 42 -2.94 7.37 11.87
N ILE A 43 -2.02 6.45 12.17
CA ILE A 43 -2.05 5.61 13.37
C ILE A 43 -1.93 6.47 14.64
N ASP A 44 -1.03 7.45 14.65
CA ASP A 44 -0.85 8.36 15.79
C ASP A 44 -2.12 9.18 16.06
N ALA A 45 -2.84 9.58 15.00
CA ALA A 45 -4.06 10.38 15.11
C ALA A 45 -5.31 9.57 15.46
N HIS A 46 -5.42 8.32 15.02
CA HIS A 46 -6.68 7.55 15.02
C HIS A 46 -6.57 6.13 15.55
N GLY A 47 -5.38 5.70 15.97
CA GLY A 47 -5.09 4.34 16.41
C GLY A 47 -4.88 3.35 15.24
N PRO A 48 -4.40 2.13 15.54
CA PRO A 48 -3.96 1.17 14.54
C PRO A 48 -5.08 0.63 13.65
N THR A 49 -6.33 0.65 14.12
CA THR A 49 -7.51 0.22 13.35
C THR A 49 -7.88 1.18 12.21
N THR A 50 -7.23 2.35 12.10
CA THR A 50 -7.39 3.22 10.92
C THR A 50 -6.70 2.65 9.67
N PHE A 51 -5.68 1.82 9.86
CA PHE A 51 -4.95 1.19 8.77
C PHE A 51 -5.71 -0.02 8.24
N GLY A 52 -5.65 -0.24 6.92
CA GLY A 52 -6.19 -1.42 6.25
C GLY A 52 -5.28 -1.89 5.12
N LEU A 53 -5.17 -3.20 4.92
CA LEU A 53 -4.33 -3.79 3.88
C LEU A 53 -5.09 -4.85 3.08
N PHE A 54 -5.10 -4.73 1.76
CA PHE A 54 -5.67 -5.72 0.85
C PHE A 54 -4.59 -6.53 0.14
N SER A 55 -4.56 -7.83 0.44
CA SER A 55 -3.71 -8.83 -0.20
C SER A 55 -4.32 -9.36 -1.51
N CYS A 56 -3.59 -10.23 -2.23
CA CYS A 56 -4.00 -10.71 -3.54
C CYS A 56 -3.93 -12.24 -3.63
N SER A 57 -5.03 -12.89 -4.03
CA SER A 57 -5.09 -14.35 -4.24
C SER A 57 -4.21 -14.83 -5.40
N LYS A 58 -3.78 -13.92 -6.29
CA LYS A 58 -2.86 -14.21 -7.39
C LYS A 58 -1.38 -14.06 -7.00
N ALA A 59 -1.09 -13.59 -5.79
CA ALA A 59 0.26 -13.60 -5.24
C ALA A 59 0.57 -14.95 -4.56
N THR A 60 1.82 -15.16 -4.17
CA THR A 60 2.21 -16.37 -3.44
C THR A 60 1.63 -16.37 -2.02
N ASN A 61 1.53 -17.57 -1.43
CA ASN A 61 1.12 -17.73 -0.04
C ASN A 61 2.11 -17.07 0.94
N GLU A 62 3.42 -17.03 0.64
CA GLU A 62 4.41 -16.34 1.48
C GLU A 62 4.17 -14.82 1.52
N LEU A 63 3.82 -14.21 0.38
CA LEU A 63 3.47 -12.78 0.36
C LEU A 63 2.21 -12.53 1.20
N ASN A 64 1.23 -13.42 1.13
CA ASN A 64 0.00 -13.32 1.92
C ASN A 64 0.26 -13.55 3.43
N PHE A 65 1.23 -14.40 3.79
CA PHE A 65 1.69 -14.54 5.17
C PHE A 65 2.38 -13.25 5.65
N MET A 66 3.31 -12.70 4.86
CA MET A 66 4.03 -11.46 5.21
C MET A 66 3.09 -10.28 5.37
N THR A 67 2.10 -10.16 4.50
CA THR A 67 1.04 -9.16 4.57
C THR A 67 0.27 -9.22 5.89
N GLN A 68 -0.17 -10.43 6.26
CA GLN A 68 -0.88 -10.65 7.52
C GLN A 68 0.00 -10.39 8.74
N LYS A 69 1.28 -10.79 8.69
CA LYS A 69 2.24 -10.53 9.76
C LYS A 69 2.48 -9.04 9.93
N PHE A 70 2.63 -8.29 8.83
CA PHE A 70 2.81 -6.85 8.88
C PHE A 70 1.61 -6.15 9.54
N ALA A 71 0.39 -6.43 9.08
CA ALA A 71 -0.81 -5.82 9.65
C ALA A 71 -0.98 -6.14 11.14
N ARG A 72 -0.82 -7.42 11.54
CA ARG A 72 -1.10 -7.84 12.91
C ARG A 72 0.02 -7.54 13.91
N VAL A 73 1.28 -7.70 13.50
CA VAL A 73 2.44 -7.60 14.41
C VAL A 73 3.07 -6.22 14.36
N VAL A 74 3.22 -5.62 13.18
CA VAL A 74 3.88 -4.32 13.03
C VAL A 74 2.89 -3.19 13.26
N ILE A 75 1.72 -3.25 12.61
CA ILE A 75 0.70 -2.20 12.74
C ILE A 75 -0.16 -2.40 13.99
N GLY A 76 -0.42 -3.64 14.40
CA GLY A 76 -1.30 -3.93 15.53
C GLY A 76 -2.79 -3.91 15.19
N SER A 77 -3.15 -4.25 13.95
CA SER A 77 -4.53 -4.27 13.46
C SER A 77 -4.89 -5.58 12.77
N ASN A 78 -6.15 -5.99 12.88
CA ASN A 78 -6.70 -7.14 12.15
C ASN A 78 -7.36 -6.74 10.81
N ASN A 79 -7.29 -5.47 10.43
CA ASN A 79 -7.86 -4.97 9.18
C ASN A 79 -6.99 -5.36 7.98
N VAL A 80 -7.02 -6.65 7.66
CA VAL A 80 -6.34 -7.24 6.50
C VAL A 80 -7.31 -8.20 5.81
N ASP A 81 -7.43 -8.07 4.49
CA ASP A 81 -8.34 -8.89 3.68
C ASP A 81 -7.70 -9.24 2.33
N SER A 82 -8.39 -9.99 1.47
CA SER A 82 -7.92 -10.38 0.15
C SER A 82 -9.01 -10.27 -0.91
N CYS A 83 -8.63 -10.25 -2.19
CA CYS A 83 -9.58 -10.24 -3.30
C CYS A 83 -10.36 -11.56 -3.48
N ASN A 84 -10.08 -12.61 -2.67
CA ASN A 84 -10.86 -13.83 -2.67
C ASN A 84 -12.18 -13.60 -1.93
N ARG A 85 -13.18 -13.09 -2.64
CA ARG A 85 -14.58 -13.18 -2.22
C ARG A 85 -15.10 -14.55 -2.63
N THR A 86 -15.13 -15.51 -1.72
CA THR A 86 -16.10 -16.61 -1.82
C THR A 86 -17.49 -16.08 -1.61
#